data_AF-A0A1N7M0E2-F1
#
_entry.id   AF-A0A1N7M0E2-F1
#
_cell.length_a   1.000
_cell.length_b   1.000
_cell.length_c   1.000
_cell.angle_alpha   90.00
_cell.angle_beta   90.00
_cell.angle_gamma   90.00
#
_symmetry.space_group_name_H-M   'P 1'
#
loop_
_entity.id
_entity.type
_entity.pdbx_description
1 polymer ?
#
loop_
_entity_poly.entity_id
_entity_poly.type
_entity_poly.pdbx_seq_one_letter_code
_entity_poly.pdbx_strand_id
1 'polypeptide(L)' 'MLFFPIQQELDCISERGVILGKIRFDDAQGRHIFYQPDDVVEVTAAEQAAINERLAGLDAGTYGIPMQDDD' A
#
# COMPACT_ATOMS: atom_id res chain seq x y z
N MET A 1 -18.42 -2.59 -20.01
CA MET A 1 -17.31 -1.95 -19.27
C MET A 1 -16.32 -3.04 -18.92
N LEU A 2 -15.12 -2.97 -19.49
CA LEU A 2 -14.02 -3.83 -19.07
C LEU A 2 -13.51 -3.22 -17.76
N PHE A 3 -13.90 -3.80 -16.63
CA PHE A 3 -13.26 -3.50 -15.36
C PHE A 3 -11.87 -4.14 -15.42
N PHE A 4 -10.89 -3.37 -15.90
CA PHE A 4 -9.53 -3.69 -15.55
C PHE A 4 -9.45 -3.56 -14.03
N PRO A 5 -8.86 -4.52 -13.30
CA PRO A 5 -8.57 -4.30 -11.90
C PRO A 5 -7.71 -3.04 -11.87
N ILE A 6 -8.28 -1.93 -11.38
CA ILE A 6 -7.49 -0.75 -11.07
C ILE A 6 -6.50 -1.27 -10.03
N GLN A 7 -5.23 -1.34 -10.40
CA GLN A 7 -4.16 -1.60 -9.44
C GLN A 7 -4.17 -0.41 -8.48
N GLN A 8 -4.89 -0.58 -7.38
CA GLN A 8 -4.96 0.39 -6.32
C GLN A 8 -3.60 0.40 -5.63
N GLU A 9 -2.88 1.51 -5.77
CA GLU A 9 -1.62 1.76 -5.08
C GLU A 9 -1.85 2.77 -3.96
N LEU A 10 -1.34 2.46 -2.77
CA LEU A 10 -1.36 3.35 -1.61
C LEU A 10 0.07 3.83 -1.32
N ASP A 11 0.28 5.15 -1.31
CA ASP A 11 1.53 5.71 -0.85
C ASP A 11 1.68 5.55 0.68
N CYS A 12 2.77 4.92 1.12
CA CYS A 12 3.18 4.89 2.52
C CYS A 12 3.97 6.15 2.82
N ILE A 13 3.34 7.12 3.47
CA ILE A 13 3.95 8.41 3.80
C ILE A 13 4.34 8.39 5.28
N SER A 14 5.60 8.72 5.59
CA SER A 14 6.06 8.90 6.96
C SER A 14 5.46 10.15 7.60
N GLU A 15 5.57 10.28 8.92
CA GLU A 15 5.14 11.49 9.64
C GLU A 15 5.82 12.78 9.14
N ARG A 16 6.98 12.64 8.48
CA ARG A 16 7.74 13.74 7.90
C ARG A 16 7.24 14.15 6.51
N GLY A 17 6.19 13.50 6.00
CA GLY A 17 5.65 13.75 4.66
C GLY A 17 6.48 13.11 3.54
N VAL A 18 7.37 12.17 3.86
CA VAL A 18 8.22 11.49 2.86
C VAL A 18 7.56 10.18 2.46
N ILE A 19 7.44 9.93 1.16
CA ILE A 19 6.97 8.64 0.65
C ILE A 19 8.07 7.61 0.88
N LEU A 20 7.79 6.64 1.76
CA LEU A 20 8.66 5.52 2.07
C LEU A 20 8.61 4.45 0.97
N GLY A 21 7.46 4.32 0.32
CA GLY A 21 7.20 3.34 -0.73
C GLY A 21 5.69 3.23 -0.95
N LYS A 22 5.25 2.15 -1.59
CA LYS A 22 3.85 1.95 -1.92
C LYS A 22 3.36 0.57 -1.56
N ILE A 23 2.08 0.46 -1.21
CA ILE A 23 1.39 -0.82 -1.09
C ILE A 23 0.56 -1.04 -2.35
N ARG A 24 0.63 -2.24 -2.92
CA ARG A 24 -0.21 -2.68 -4.03
C ARG A 24 -0.76 -4.07 -3.77
N PHE A 25 -1.90 -4.39 -4.36
CA PHE A 25 -2.37 -5.77 -4.41
C PHE A 25 -1.57 -6.56 -5.45
N ASP A 26 -0.97 -7.66 -5.03
CA ASP A 26 -0.30 -8.60 -5.92
C ASP A 26 -1.28 -9.72 -6.28
N ASP A 27 -1.85 -9.65 -7.49
CA ASP A 27 -2.78 -10.66 -8.02
C ASP A 27 -2.15 -12.05 -8.11
N ALA A 28 -0.83 -12.16 -8.28
CA ALA A 28 -0.15 -13.44 -8.34
C ALA A 28 -0.09 -14.14 -6.97
N GLN A 29 -0.08 -13.36 -5.89
CA GLN A 29 -0.02 -13.86 -4.51
C GLN A 29 -1.37 -13.73 -3.78
N GLY A 30 -2.34 -13.01 -4.35
CA GLY A 30 -3.63 -12.73 -3.75
C GLY A 30 -3.54 -11.92 -2.45
N ARG A 31 -2.50 -11.09 -2.29
CA ARG A 31 -2.24 -10.34 -1.05
C ARG A 31 -1.65 -8.96 -1.33
N HIS A 32 -1.80 -8.05 -0.38
CA HIS A 32 -1.14 -6.75 -0.43
C HIS A 32 0.35 -6.90 -0.13
N ILE A 33 1.18 -6.21 -0.91
CA ILE A 33 2.63 -6.17 -0.72
C ILE A 33 3.10 -4.73 -0.65
N PHE A 34 4.06 -4.46 0.23
CA PHE A 34 4.82 -3.22 0.21
C PHE A 34 5.97 -3.36 -0.79
N TYR A 35 6.11 -2.39 -1.67
CA TYR A 35 7.23 -2.29 -2.60
C TYR A 35 7.82 -0.89 -2.55
N GLN A 36 9.14 -0.82 -2.65
CA GLN A 36 9.89 0.42 -2.68
C GLN A 36 10.61 0.50 -4.03
N PRO A 37 10.27 1.48 -4.90
CA PRO A 37 10.81 1.52 -6.26
C PRO A 37 12.30 1.88 -6.29
N ASP A 38 12.79 2.68 -5.34
CA ASP A 38 14.14 3.23 -5.40
C ASP A 38 15.08 2.74 -4.27
N ASP A 39 14.61 2.02 -3.24
CA ASP A 39 15.38 1.62 -2.03
C ASP A 39 16.21 2.74 -1.35
N VAL A 40 16.01 4.01 -1.73
CA VAL A 40 16.80 5.16 -1.22
C VAL A 40 16.35 5.59 0.16
N VAL A 41 15.11 5.26 0.56
CA VAL A 41 14.54 5.72 1.83
C VAL A 41 14.64 4.61 2.86
N GLU A 42 15.53 4.78 3.84
CA GLU A 42 15.60 3.85 4.97
C GLU A 42 14.28 3.85 5.74
N VAL A 43 13.60 2.70 5.74
CA VAL A 43 12.42 2.46 6.56
C VAL A 43 12.88 1.98 7.93
N THR A 44 12.55 2.73 8.97
CA THR A 44 12.86 2.35 10.35
C THR A 44 12.03 1.14 10.78
N ALA A 45 12.47 0.42 11.82
CA ALA A 45 11.72 -0.72 12.34
C ALA A 45 10.29 -0.35 12.80
N ALA A 46 10.07 0.87 13.28
CA ALA A 46 8.76 1.38 13.67
C ALA A 46 7.85 1.60 12.45
N GLU A 47 8.37 2.23 11.39
CA GLU A 47 7.66 2.41 10.13
C GLU A 47 7.33 1.06 9.48
N GLN A 48 8.28 0.12 9.51
CA GLN A 48 8.06 -1.23 8.98
C GLN A 48 6.94 -1.96 9.74
N ALA A 49 6.88 -1.81 11.07
CA ALA A 49 5.80 -2.38 11.87
C ALA A 49 4.43 -1.79 11.50
N ALA A 50 4.36 -0.47 11.32
CA ALA A 50 3.14 0.21 10.89
C ALA A 50 2.71 -0.21 9.46
N ILE A 51 3.67 -0.36 8.54
CA ILE A 51 3.41 -0.88 7.19
C ILE A 51 2.84 -2.29 7.26
N ASN A 52 3.45 -3.18 8.06
CA ASN A 52 3.00 -4.56 8.21
C ASN A 52 1.60 -4.66 8.81
N GLU A 53 1.28 -3.84 9.82
CA GLU A 53 -0.06 -3.75 10.39
C GLU A 53 -1.08 -3.32 9.32
N ARG A 54 -0.70 -2.35 8.48
CA ARG A 54 -1.57 -1.85 7.41
C ARG A 54 -1.79 -2.89 6.31
N LEU A 55 -0.77 -3.65 5.93
CA LEU A 55 -0.89 -4.78 5.01
C LEU A 55 -1.87 -5.83 5.56
N ALA A 56 -1.69 -6.24 6.82
CA ALA A 56 -2.57 -7.22 7.45
C ALA A 56 -4.03 -6.73 7.53
N GLY A 57 -4.24 -5.44 7.81
CA GLY A 57 -5.57 -4.85 7.83
C GLY A 57 -6.23 -4.74 6.45
N LEU A 58 -5.45 -4.50 5.39
CA LEU A 58 -5.95 -4.51 4.01
C LEU A 58 -6.33 -5.94 3.56
N ASP A 59 -5.48 -6.92 3.86
CA ASP A 59 -5.75 -8.34 3.57
C ASP A 59 -6.96 -8.87 4.35
N ALA A 60 -7.14 -8.42 5.60
CA ALA A 60 -8.30 -8.76 6.43
C ALA A 60 -9.58 -7.99 6.03
N GLY A 61 -9.51 -7.07 5.07
CA GLY A 61 -10.63 -6.20 4.69
C GLY A 61 -11.05 -5.19 5.76
N THR A 62 -10.21 -4.98 6.79
CA THR A 62 -10.41 -3.95 7.83
C THR A 62 -10.18 -2.55 7.27
N TYR A 63 -9.24 -2.43 6.33
CA TYR A 63 -9.04 -1.22 5.54
C TYR A 63 -9.57 -1.45 4.13
N GLY A 64 -10.34 -0.49 3.62
CA GLY A 64 -10.70 -0.42 2.21
C GLY A 64 -9.90 0.69 1.55
N ILE A 65 -9.38 0.44 0.35
CA ILE A 65 -8.94 1.52 -0.51
C ILE A 65 -10.22 2.09 -1.12
N PRO A 66 -10.63 3.32 -0.74
CA PRO A 66 -11.83 3.89 -1.31
C PRO A 66 -11.64 3.95 -2.84
N MET A 67 -12.65 3.51 -3.58
CA MET A 67 -12.72 3.85 -5.00
C MET A 67 -12.58 5.37 -5.08
N GLN A 68 -11.65 5.85 -5.89
CA GLN A 68 -11.66 7.25 -6.26
C GLN A 68 -12.98 7.48 -7.00
N ASP A 69 -13.95 8.09 -6.32
CA ASP A 69 -15.14 8.61 -6.97
C ASP A 69 -14.66 9.73 -7.90
N ASP A 70 -14.61 9.41 -9.21
CA ASP A 70 -14.53 10.39 -10.28
C ASP A 70 -15.83 11.20 -10.25
N ASP A 71 -15.83 12.32 -9.51
CA ASP A 71 -16.81 13.41 -9.67
C ASP A 71 -16.33 14.37 -10.77
#